data_AF-Q8UVS6-F1
#
_entry.id   AF-Q8UVS6-F1
#
_cell.length_a   1.000
_cell.length_b   1.000
_cell.length_c   1.000
_cell.angle_alpha   90.00
_cell.angle_beta   90.00
_cell.angle_gamma   90.00
#
_symmetry.space_group_name_H-M   'P 1'
#
loop_
_entity.id
_entity.type
_entity.pdbx_description
1 polymer ?
#
loop_
_entity_poly.entity_id
_entity_poly.type
_entity_poly.pdbx_seq_one_letter_code
_entity_poly.pdbx_strand_id
1 'polypeptide(L)'
;VDIEAFSQFTKIITPAITRVVDFAKKLPMFCELPCEDQIILLKGCCMEIMSLRAAVRYDPESETLTLNGEMAVTRGQLKNGGLGV
;
A
#
# COMPACT_ATOMS: atom_id res chain seq x y z
N VAL A 1 4.41 19.11 1.59
CA VAL A 1 3.37 18.06 1.71
C VAL A 1 2.03 18.76 1.79
N ASP A 2 1.12 18.42 0.88
CA ASP A 2 -0.28 18.82 0.93
C ASP A 2 -0.98 18.02 2.05
N ILE A 3 -1.43 18.73 3.09
CA ILE A 3 -2.02 18.13 4.29
C ILE A 3 -3.36 17.45 3.98
N GLU A 4 -4.12 17.99 3.03
CA GLU A 4 -5.40 17.43 2.64
C GLU A 4 -5.19 16.12 1.88
N ALA A 5 -4.27 16.12 0.90
CA ALA A 5 -3.88 14.90 0.18
C ALA A 5 -3.32 13.83 1.14
N PHE A 6 -2.45 14.22 2.07
CA PHE A 6 -1.90 13.31 3.08
C PHE A 6 -3.01 12.72 3.97
N SER A 7 -3.98 13.52 4.41
CA SER A 7 -5.13 13.07 5.20
C SER A 7 -5.99 12.04 4.47
N GLN A 8 -6.17 12.18 3.15
CA GLN A 8 -6.89 11.18 2.37
C GLN A 8 -6.11 9.86 2.26
N PHE A 9 -4.79 9.93 2.10
CA PHE A 9 -3.94 8.73 2.05
C PHE A 9 -3.90 7.99 3.38
N THR A 10 -3.82 8.69 4.51
CA THR A 10 -3.82 8.04 5.83
C THR A 10 -5.14 7.34 6.15
N LYS A 11 -6.27 7.79 5.59
CA LYS A 11 -7.56 7.08 5.74
C LYS A 11 -7.58 5.71 5.07
N ILE A 12 -6.92 5.59 3.90
CA ILE A 12 -6.91 4.33 3.14
C ILE A 12 -5.73 3.41 3.45
N ILE A 13 -4.72 3.90 4.17
CA ILE A 13 -3.50 3.11 4.44
C ILE A 13 -3.76 1.96 5.42
N THR A 14 -4.57 2.17 6.47
CA THR A 14 -4.87 1.12 7.45
C THR A 14 -5.57 -0.08 6.80
N PRO A 15 -6.66 0.09 6.02
CA PRO A 15 -7.24 -1.01 5.25
C PRO A 15 -6.26 -1.69 4.28
N ALA A 16 -5.35 -0.92 3.65
CA ALA A 16 -4.36 -1.48 2.74
C ALA A 16 -3.34 -2.37 3.44
N ILE A 17 -2.83 -1.96 4.60
CA ILE A 17 -1.94 -2.74 5.45
C ILE A 17 -2.65 -4.02 5.92
N THR A 18 -3.89 -3.93 6.39
CA THR A 18 -4.67 -5.10 6.82
C THR A 18 -4.79 -6.12 5.69
N ARG A 19 -5.04 -5.68 4.45
CA ARG A 19 -5.08 -6.57 3.28
C ARG A 19 -3.72 -7.19 2.89
N VAL A 20 -2.59 -6.67 3.37
CA VAL A 20 -1.28 -7.32 3.24
C VAL A 20 -1.12 -8.39 4.33
N VAL A 21 -1.51 -8.08 5.56
CA VAL A 21 -1.52 -9.04 6.68
C VAL A 21 -2.42 -10.23 6.36
N ASP A 22 -3.64 -9.98 5.87
CA ASP A 22 -4.59 -11.03 5.48
C ASP A 22 -4.09 -11.87 4.30
N PHE A 23 -3.28 -11.29 3.41
CA PHE A 23 -2.62 -12.04 2.36
C PHE A 23 -1.55 -12.97 2.93
N ALA A 24 -0.68 -12.46 3.80
CA ALA A 24 0.38 -13.27 4.44
C ALA A 24 -0.21 -14.43 5.25
N LYS A 25 -1.29 -14.18 6.01
CA LYS A 25 -2.02 -15.19 6.78
C LYS A 25 -2.65 -16.31 5.95
N LYS A 26 -2.77 -16.14 4.63
CA LYS A 26 -3.26 -17.19 3.72
C LYS A 26 -2.15 -18.12 3.23
N LEU A 27 -0.89 -17.83 3.54
CA LEU A 27 0.26 -18.65 3.16
C LEU A 27 0.63 -19.57 4.34
N PRO A 28 0.45 -20.90 4.24
CA PRO A 28 0.78 -21.82 5.33
C PRO A 28 2.21 -21.64 5.85
N MET A 29 3.17 -21.50 4.92
CA MET A 29 4.58 -21.27 5.23
C MET A 29 4.84 -20.01 6.06
N PHE A 30 4.01 -18.97 5.93
CA PHE A 30 4.11 -17.76 6.74
C PHE A 30 3.54 -18.00 8.14
N CYS A 31 2.40 -18.69 8.22
CA CYS A 31 1.73 -19.00 9.49
C CYS A 31 2.54 -19.95 10.38
N GLU A 32 3.43 -20.76 9.80
CA GLU A 32 4.34 -21.66 10.51
C GLU A 32 5.54 -20.93 11.16
N LEU A 33 5.81 -19.68 10.80
CA LEU A 33 6.90 -18.88 11.39
C LEU A 33 6.56 -18.38 12.80
N PRO A 34 7.57 -18.15 13.66
CA PRO A 34 7.39 -17.44 14.93
C PRO A 34 6.70 -16.08 14.73
N CYS A 35 5.88 -15.67 15.72
CA CYS A 35 5.15 -14.40 15.67
C CYS A 35 6.07 -13.18 15.46
N GLU A 36 7.25 -13.19 16.08
CA GLU A 36 8.25 -12.12 15.92
C GLU A 36 8.74 -12.01 14.47
N ASP A 37 9.02 -13.14 13.83
CA ASP A 37 9.44 -13.20 12.43
C ASP A 37 8.32 -12.75 11.49
N GLN A 38 7.08 -13.16 11.76
CA GLN A 38 5.91 -12.67 11.00
C GLN A 38 5.81 -11.13 11.04
N ILE A 39 6.03 -10.53 12.22
CA ILE A 39 6.00 -9.06 12.39
C ILE A 39 7.16 -8.40 11.62
N ILE A 40 8.37 -8.94 11.72
CA ILE A 40 9.55 -8.43 11.03
C ILE A 40 9.33 -8.45 9.52
N LEU A 41 8.87 -9.59 8.98
CA LEU A 41 8.60 -9.75 7.56
C LEU A 41 7.50 -8.79 7.08
N LEU A 42 6.39 -8.68 7.81
CA LEU A 42 5.31 -7.76 7.45
C LEU A 42 5.77 -6.30 7.47
N LYS A 43 6.55 -5.88 8.47
CA LYS A 43 7.12 -4.52 8.52
C LYS A 43 8.08 -4.27 7.36
N GLY A 44 8.86 -5.28 6.97
CA GLY A 44 9.82 -5.18 5.86
C GLY A 44 9.16 -5.05 4.49
N CYS A 45 8.14 -5.87 4.20
CA CYS A 45 7.60 -5.99 2.83
C CYS A 45 6.31 -5.20 2.58
N CYS A 46 5.66 -4.64 3.61
CA CYS A 46 4.32 -4.06 3.46
C CYS A 46 4.28 -2.97 2.38
N MET A 47 5.24 -2.05 2.37
CA MET A 47 5.30 -1.00 1.36
C MET A 47 5.54 -1.58 -0.04
N GLU A 48 6.47 -2.54 -0.18
CA GLU A 48 6.78 -3.17 -1.47
C GLU A 48 5.54 -3.82 -2.10
N ILE A 49 4.77 -4.57 -1.29
CA ILE A 49 3.54 -5.22 -1.73
C ILE A 49 2.47 -4.18 -2.08
N MET A 50 2.30 -3.12 -1.29
CA MET A 50 1.34 -2.06 -1.57
C MET A 50 1.70 -1.29 -2.85
N SER A 51 2.97 -0.93 -3.03
CA SER A 51 3.48 -0.26 -4.23
C SER A 51 3.29 -1.13 -5.47
N LEU A 52 3.60 -2.44 -5.40
CA LEU A 52 3.35 -3.37 -6.49
C LEU A 52 1.85 -3.42 -6.85
N ARG A 53 0.97 -3.54 -5.85
CA ARG A 53 -0.49 -3.55 -6.05
C ARG A 53 -1.04 -2.26 -6.67
N ALA A 54 -0.39 -1.13 -6.43
CA ALA A 54 -0.73 0.13 -7.08
C ALA A 54 -0.18 0.17 -8.52
N ALA A 55 1.08 -0.22 -8.72
CA ALA A 55 1.76 -0.20 -10.01
C ALA A 55 1.06 -1.07 -11.08
N VAL A 56 0.58 -2.25 -10.70
CA VAL A 56 -0.19 -3.13 -11.61
C VAL A 56 -1.58 -2.58 -11.96
N ARG A 57 -2.02 -1.52 -11.28
CA ARG A 57 -3.26 -0.78 -11.56
C ARG A 57 -2.98 0.63 -12.07
N TYR A 58 -1.84 0.81 -12.73
CA TYR A 58 -1.58 2.00 -13.51
C TYR A 58 -2.50 2.01 -14.72
N ASP A 59 -3.19 3.14 -14.93
CA ASP A 59 -3.98 3.39 -16.12
C ASP A 59 -3.24 4.41 -17.01
N PRO A 60 -2.79 4.00 -18.22
CA PRO A 60 -2.11 4.89 -19.15
C PRO A 60 -3.00 6.02 -19.70
N GLU A 61 -4.31 5.84 -19.76
CA GLU A 61 -5.21 6.85 -20.34
C GLU A 61 -5.38 8.05 -19.40
N SER A 62 -5.57 7.80 -18.10
CA SER A 62 -5.67 8.85 -17.08
C SER A 62 -4.35 9.22 -16.41
N GLU A 63 -3.26 8.49 -16.70
CA GLU A 63 -1.96 8.59 -16.02
C GLU A 63 -2.06 8.46 -14.48
N THR A 64 -2.96 7.60 -14.00
CA THR A 64 -3.21 7.41 -12.56
C THR A 64 -2.79 6.03 -12.05
N LEU A 65 -2.51 5.96 -10.74
CA LEU A 65 -2.43 4.72 -9.98
C LEU A 65 -3.70 4.55 -9.15
N THR A 66 -4.27 3.35 -9.09
CA THR A 66 -5.40 3.07 -8.20
C THR A 66 -4.94 2.54 -6.84
N LEU A 67 -5.06 3.36 -5.80
CA LEU A 67 -4.80 3.01 -4.41
C LEU A 67 -6.04 2.40 -3.75
N ASN A 68 -5.83 1.47 -2.83
CA ASN A 68 -6.87 0.73 -2.11
C ASN A 68 -7.92 -0.01 -3.00
N GLY A 69 -7.78 0.03 -4.33
CA GLY A 69 -8.76 -0.50 -5.28
C GLY A 69 -9.86 0.50 -5.67
N GLU A 70 -9.85 1.73 -5.13
CA GLU A 70 -10.95 2.69 -5.26
C GLU A 70 -10.50 4.14 -5.53
N MET A 71 -9.25 4.49 -5.18
CA MET A 71 -8.77 5.87 -5.26
C MET A 71 -7.73 6.01 -6.38
N ALA A 72 -8.14 6.54 -7.53
CA ALA A 72 -7.24 6.91 -8.61
C ALA A 72 -6.47 8.19 -8.23
N VAL A 73 -5.14 8.16 -8.32
CA VAL A 73 -4.27 9.30 -7.99
C VAL A 73 -3.25 9.52 -9.09
N THR A 74 -3.06 10.78 -9.45
CA THR A 74 -2.00 11.21 -10.37
C THR A 74 -0.63 11.17 -9.70
N ARG A 75 0.43 11.18 -10.51
CA ARG A 75 1.82 11.33 -10.02
C ARG A 75 1.98 12.55 -9.10
N GLY A 76 1.39 13.69 -9.46
CA GLY A 76 1.48 14.93 -8.69
C GLY A 76 0.82 14.83 -7.32
N GLN A 77 -0.39 14.26 -7.26
CA GLN A 77 -1.10 14.04 -5.99
C GLN A 77 -0.33 13.10 -5.06
N LEU A 78 0.20 11.99 -5.61
CA LEU A 78 1.00 11.05 -4.82
C LEU A 78 2.27 11.71 -4.27
N LYS A 79 2.97 12.50 -5.10
CA LYS A 79 4.17 13.25 -4.68
C LYS A 79 3.83 14.26 -3.59
N ASN A 80 2.84 15.11 -3.83
CA ASN A 80 2.49 16.20 -2.94
C ASN A 80 1.89 15.68 -1.62
N GLY A 81 1.19 14.55 -1.64
CA GLY A 81 0.64 13.90 -0.45
C GLY A 81 1.67 13.12 0.39
N GLY A 82 2.97 13.25 0.11
CA GLY A 82 4.04 12.82 1.01
C GLY A 82 4.80 11.56 0.62
N LEU A 83 4.53 10.97 -0.55
CA LEU A 83 5.22 9.76 -1.03
C LEU A 83 6.30 10.02 -2.09
N GLY A 84 6.43 11.25 -2.59
CA GLY A 84 7.50 11.63 -3.50
C GLY A 84 8.47 12.59 -2.82
N VAL A 85 9.72 12.15 -2.67
CA VAL A 85 10.88 13.02 -2.37
C VAL A 85 11.09 14.05 -3.48
#